data_AF-A0A6L9IEZ3-F1
#
_entry.id   AF-A0A6L9IEZ3-F1
#
_cell.length_a   1.000
_cell.length_b   1.000
_cell.length_c   1.000
_cell.angle_alpha   90.00
_cell.angle_beta   90.00
_cell.angle_gamma   90.00
#
_symmetry.space_group_name_H-M   'P 1'
#
loop_
_entity.id
_entity.type
_entity.pdbx_description
1 polymer ?
#
loop_
_entity_poly.entity_id
_entity_poly.type
_entity_poly.pdbx_seq_one_letter_code
_entity_poly.pdbx_strand_id
1 'polypeptide(L)'
;MEPQTEPQTEPQTQPPGPPPIHIDDRVQMRKPHPCGGNDWVVYRVGADIGLRCLQCGRHVMLARRDFYKRLKAITHQAKFPAANSPAYPEGTETN
;
A
#
# COMPACT_ATOMS: atom_id res chain seq x y z
N MET A 1 -42.18 1.35 -14.42
CA MET A 1 -41.57 1.58 -13.09
C MET A 1 -40.62 0.42 -12.87
N GLU A 2 -39.40 0.55 -13.37
CA GLU A 2 -38.35 -0.44 -13.14
C GLU A 2 -37.80 -0.21 -11.72
N PRO A 3 -37.81 -1.21 -10.82
CA PRO A 3 -37.08 -1.09 -9.56
C PRO A 3 -35.58 -1.14 -9.89
N GLN A 4 -34.90 -0.05 -9.58
CA GLN A 4 -33.46 0.10 -9.73
C GLN A 4 -32.77 -0.97 -8.89
N THR A 5 -31.95 -1.77 -9.56
CA THR A 5 -31.05 -2.73 -8.94
C THR A 5 -30.07 -1.98 -8.04
N GLU A 6 -30.28 -2.08 -6.73
CA GLU A 6 -29.31 -1.62 -5.74
C GLU A 6 -28.02 -2.45 -5.89
N PRO A 7 -26.85 -1.83 -6.13
CA PRO A 7 -25.60 -2.56 -6.13
C PRO A 7 -25.29 -2.98 -4.69
N GLN A 8 -25.36 -4.29 -4.46
CA GLN A 8 -24.99 -4.94 -3.21
C GLN A 8 -23.55 -4.55 -2.89
N THR A 9 -23.37 -3.73 -1.85
CA THR A 9 -22.06 -3.52 -1.25
C THR A 9 -21.77 -4.78 -0.45
N GLU A 10 -21.18 -5.77 -1.11
CA GLU A 10 -20.68 -6.97 -0.45
C GLU A 10 -19.74 -6.54 0.69
N PRO A 11 -19.97 -6.97 1.94
CA PRO A 11 -19.00 -6.80 3.00
C PRO A 11 -17.77 -7.61 2.60
N GLN A 12 -16.72 -6.89 2.20
CA GLN A 12 -15.43 -7.41 1.76
C GLN A 12 -14.86 -8.35 2.84
N THR A 13 -15.26 -9.62 2.80
CA THR A 13 -14.82 -10.64 3.73
C THR A 13 -13.47 -11.11 3.22
N GLN A 14 -12.44 -10.33 3.52
CA GLN A 14 -11.07 -10.66 3.15
C GLN A 14 -10.68 -11.98 3.86
N PRO A 15 -10.04 -12.93 3.16
CA PRO A 15 -9.55 -14.17 3.77
C PRO A 15 -8.53 -13.84 4.90
N PRO A 16 -8.24 -14.78 5.82
CA PRO A 16 -7.29 -14.56 6.92
C PRO A 16 -5.85 -14.48 6.37
N GLY A 17 -5.51 -13.34 5.78
CA GLY A 17 -4.20 -12.96 5.29
C GLY A 17 -3.87 -11.54 5.73
N PRO A 18 -2.58 -11.15 5.76
CA PRO A 18 -2.20 -9.78 6.05
C PRO A 18 -2.86 -8.84 5.02
N PRO A 19 -3.37 -7.66 5.46
CA PRO A 19 -4.10 -6.77 4.57
C PRO A 19 -3.22 -6.38 3.37
N PRO A 20 -3.81 -6.35 2.16
CA PRO A 20 -3.09 -5.89 0.98
C PRO A 20 -2.68 -4.43 1.19
N ILE A 21 -1.43 -4.14 0.87
CA ILE A 21 -0.87 -2.79 0.88
C ILE A 21 -0.59 -2.37 -0.55
N HIS A 22 -0.86 -1.12 -0.83
CA HIS A 22 -0.70 -0.55 -2.15
C HIS A 22 0.23 0.66 -2.13
N ILE A 23 0.63 1.14 -3.30
CA ILE A 23 1.41 2.37 -3.44
C ILE A 23 0.51 3.56 -3.02
N ASP A 24 1.03 4.66 -2.52
CA ASP A 24 0.25 5.77 -1.93
C ASP A 24 -0.53 5.45 -0.65
N ASP A 25 -0.49 4.22 -0.12
CA ASP A 25 -1.04 3.93 1.20
C ASP A 25 -0.30 4.73 2.28
N ARG A 26 -1.06 5.42 3.15
CA ARG A 26 -0.50 6.08 4.32
C ARG A 26 -0.60 5.16 5.53
N VAL A 27 0.54 4.92 6.13
CA VAL A 27 0.72 3.98 7.22
C VAL A 27 1.42 4.64 8.38
N GLN A 28 1.01 4.26 9.58
CA GLN A 28 1.66 4.70 10.80
C GLN A 28 2.56 3.58 11.32
N MET A 29 3.83 3.92 11.58
CA MET A 29 4.81 2.99 12.13
C MET A 29 4.81 3.05 13.65
N ARG A 30 5.10 1.90 14.29
CA ARG A 30 5.33 1.80 15.74
C ARG A 30 6.64 2.47 16.15
N LYS A 31 7.68 2.34 15.31
CA LYS A 31 8.96 3.03 15.53
C LYS A 31 8.88 4.44 14.93
N PRO A 32 9.14 5.49 15.72
CA PRO A 32 9.24 6.84 15.18
C PRO A 32 10.47 6.94 14.25
N HIS A 33 10.34 7.76 13.22
CA HIS A 33 11.48 8.17 12.41
C HIS A 33 12.39 9.10 13.24
N PRO A 34 13.72 9.11 13.03
CA PRO A 34 14.63 10.07 13.66
C PRO A 34 14.23 11.55 13.50
N CYS A 35 13.32 11.91 12.59
CA CYS A 35 12.78 13.27 12.51
C CYS A 35 11.62 13.58 13.49
N GLY A 36 11.15 12.59 14.27
CA GLY A 36 9.99 12.72 15.15
C GLY A 36 8.64 12.34 14.51
N GLY A 37 8.61 12.12 13.19
CA GLY A 37 7.41 11.69 12.48
C GLY A 37 7.20 10.17 12.51
N ASN A 38 5.95 9.73 12.54
CA ASN A 38 5.54 8.32 12.49
C ASN A 38 4.60 8.00 11.33
N ASP A 39 4.27 9.02 10.51
CA ASP A 39 3.50 8.88 9.28
C ASP A 39 4.39 8.63 8.07
N TRP A 40 4.05 7.59 7.34
CA TRP A 40 4.76 7.13 6.17
C TRP A 40 3.79 6.93 5.03
N VAL A 41 4.24 7.18 3.81
CA VAL A 41 3.54 6.80 2.59
C VAL A 41 4.32 5.69 1.90
N VAL A 42 3.61 4.64 1.50
CA VAL A 42 4.19 3.53 0.72
C VAL A 42 4.39 4.04 -0.69
N TYR A 43 5.63 4.08 -1.18
CA TYR A 43 5.89 4.47 -2.58
C TYR A 43 6.24 3.25 -3.46
N ARG A 44 6.54 2.10 -2.84
CA ARG A 44 6.91 0.87 -3.55
C ARG A 44 6.41 -0.35 -2.80
N VAL A 45 5.80 -1.28 -3.53
CA VAL A 45 5.39 -2.59 -3.02
C VAL A 45 6.05 -3.67 -3.87
N GLY A 46 6.94 -4.46 -3.28
CA GLY A 46 7.65 -5.56 -3.94
C GLY A 46 8.14 -6.60 -2.94
N ALA A 47 9.36 -7.12 -3.15
CA ALA A 47 10.06 -7.93 -2.14
C ALA A 47 10.35 -7.11 -0.87
N ASP A 48 10.80 -5.88 -1.08
CA ASP A 48 10.92 -4.84 -0.06
C ASP A 48 9.82 -3.78 -0.23
N ILE A 49 9.38 -3.23 0.88
CA ILE A 49 8.42 -2.13 0.94
C ILE A 49 9.20 -0.83 1.08
N GLY A 50 9.01 0.06 0.12
CA GLY A 50 9.56 1.41 0.15
C GLY A 50 8.62 2.35 0.89
N LEU A 51 9.11 3.00 1.93
CA LEU A 51 8.37 3.99 2.71
C LEU A 51 9.01 5.36 2.59
N ARG A 52 8.19 6.39 2.42
CA ARG A 52 8.58 7.79 2.46
C ARG A 52 7.98 8.46 3.68
N CYS A 53 8.80 9.10 4.50
CA CYS A 53 8.31 9.85 5.64
C CYS A 53 7.58 11.11 5.15
N LEU A 54 6.33 11.31 5.60
CA LEU A 54 5.55 12.49 5.20
C LEU A 54 6.01 13.79 5.88
N GLN A 55 6.78 13.72 6.96
CA GLN A 55 7.31 14.90 7.66
C GLN A 55 8.63 15.42 7.09
N CYS A 56 9.57 14.55 6.72
CA CYS A 56 10.90 14.95 6.26
C CYS A 56 11.23 14.51 4.83
N GLY A 57 10.37 13.72 4.19
CA GLY A 57 10.56 13.25 2.82
C GLY A 57 11.63 12.17 2.63
N ARG A 58 12.28 11.68 3.69
CA ARG A 58 13.26 10.57 3.59
C ARG A 58 12.61 9.26 3.16
N HIS A 59 13.35 8.51 2.35
CA HIS A 59 12.97 7.18 1.90
C HIS A 59 13.71 6.11 2.71
N VAL A 60 13.00 5.06 3.11
CA VAL A 60 13.57 3.86 3.71
C VAL A 60 13.04 2.63 2.99
N MET A 61 13.84 1.58 2.93
CA MET A 61 13.43 0.27 2.43
C MET A 61 13.35 -0.68 3.62
N LEU A 62 12.23 -1.38 3.75
CA LEU A 62 12.03 -2.40 4.76
C LEU A 62 11.58 -3.70 4.09
N ALA A 63 12.17 -4.81 4.51
CA ALA A 63 11.67 -6.12 4.12
C ALA A 63 10.18 -6.22 4.50
N ARG A 64 9.38 -6.87 3.64
CA ARG A 64 7.92 -6.99 3.84
C ARG A 64 7.55 -7.50 5.24
N ARG A 65 8.29 -8.48 5.76
CA ARG A 65 8.08 -9.04 7.11
C ARG A 65 8.32 -8.02 8.22
N ASP A 66 9.39 -7.23 8.11
CA ASP A 66 9.71 -6.15 9.05
C ASP A 66 8.69 -5.03 8.99
N PHE A 67 8.22 -4.68 7.79
CA PHE A 67 7.15 -3.72 7.59
C PHE A 67 5.91 -4.10 8.39
N TYR A 68 5.35 -5.30 8.19
CA TYR A 68 4.13 -5.72 8.90
C TYR A 68 4.34 -5.84 10.41
N LYS A 69 5.54 -6.23 10.88
CA LYS A 69 5.87 -6.25 12.32
C LYS A 69 5.90 -4.85 12.94
N ARG A 70 6.38 -3.85 12.19
CA ARG A 70 6.53 -2.46 12.66
C ARG A 70 5.32 -1.60 12.35
N LEU A 71 4.41 -2.09 11.49
CA LEU A 71 3.15 -1.44 11.18
C LEU A 71 2.31 -1.33 12.45
N LYS A 72 1.84 -0.12 12.72
CA LYS A 72 0.90 0.14 13.81
C LYS A 72 -0.53 0.09 13.29
N ALA A 73 -0.81 0.88 12.25
CA ALA A 73 -2.09 0.96 11.58
C ALA A 73 -1.91 1.51 10.16
N ILE A 74 -2.85 1.20 9.28
CA ILE A 74 -2.97 1.83 7.97
C ILE A 74 -3.97 2.98 8.14
N THR A 75 -3.50 4.22 8.08
CA THR A 75 -4.32 5.42 8.31
C THR A 75 -5.13 5.78 7.07
N HIS A 76 -4.60 5.51 5.89
CA HIS A 76 -5.27 5.76 4.62
C HIS A 76 -4.90 4.68 3.61
N GLN A 77 -5.89 3.96 3.11
CA GLN A 77 -5.70 3.07 1.96
C GLN A 77 -5.98 3.85 0.68
N ALA A 78 -4.97 3.97 -0.17
CA ALA A 78 -5.17 4.35 -1.55
C ALA A 78 -5.99 3.23 -2.22
N LYS A 79 -7.29 3.49 -2.42
CA LYS A 79 -8.11 2.67 -3.32
C LYS A 79 -7.47 2.75 -4.71
N PHE A 80 -6.71 1.75 -5.11
CA PHE A 80 -6.49 1.55 -6.54
C PHE A 80 -7.84 1.09 -7.11
N PRO A 81 -8.39 1.76 -8.14
CA PRO A 81 -9.30 1.04 -9.03
C PRO A 81 -8.47 -0.12 -9.61
N ALA A 82 -9.01 -1.33 -9.55
CA ALA A 82 -8.34 -2.60 -9.85
C ALA A 82 -7.85 -2.78 -11.32
N ALA A 83 -7.51 -1.70 -12.03
CA ALA A 83 -7.38 -1.67 -13.49
C ALA A 83 -6.08 -1.05 -14.02
N ASN A 84 -5.02 -0.87 -13.24
CA ASN A 84 -3.72 -0.44 -13.77
C ASN A 84 -2.60 -1.39 -13.33
N SER A 85 -2.57 -2.54 -14.00
CA SER A 85 -1.33 -3.26 -14.24
C SER A 85 -0.30 -2.24 -14.75
N PRO A 86 0.91 -2.09 -14.19
CA PRO A 86 1.99 -1.67 -15.05
C PRO A 86 2.05 -2.76 -16.10
N ALA A 87 1.65 -2.44 -17.32
CA ALA A 87 2.19 -3.12 -18.48
C ALA A 87 3.71 -3.05 -18.28
N TYR A 88 4.29 -4.10 -17.70
CA TYR A 88 5.68 -4.39 -17.95
C TYR A 88 5.71 -4.51 -19.47
N PRO A 89 6.41 -3.63 -20.21
CA PRO A 89 6.58 -3.87 -21.62
C PRO A 89 7.27 -5.24 -21.72
N GLU A 90 6.51 -6.23 -22.16
CA GLU A 90 7.06 -7.50 -22.59
C GLU A 90 8.05 -7.20 -23.70
N GLY A 91 9.30 -7.58 -23.50
CA GLY A 91 10.34 -7.58 -24.53
C GLY A 91 10.97 -6.22 -24.83
N THR A 92 12.28 -6.14 -24.57
CA THR A 92 13.19 -5.91 -25.70
C THR A 92 14.39 -6.83 -25.53
N GLU A 93 14.37 -7.83 -26.39
CA GLU A 93 15.40 -8.78 -26.73
C GLU A 93 16.74 -8.08 -27.08
N THR A 94 17.81 -8.80 -26.80
CA THR A 94 19.23 -8.66 -27.16
C THR A 94 19.55 -7.81 -28.40
N ASN A 95 20.54 -6.91 -28.26
CA ASN A 95 21.62 -6.79 -29.24
C ASN A 95 22.96 -6.56 -28.53
#